data_AF-A0A286HHD5-F1
#
_entry.id   AF-A0A286HHD5-F1
#
_cell.length_a   1.000
_cell.length_b   1.000
_cell.length_c   1.000
_cell.angle_alpha   90.00
_cell.angle_beta   90.00
_cell.angle_gamma   90.00
#
_symmetry.space_group_name_H-M   'P 1'
#
loop_
_entity.id
_entity.type
_entity.pdbx_description
1 polymer ?
#
loop_
_entity_poly.entity_id
_entity_poly.type
_entity_poly.pdbx_seq_one_letter_code
_entity_poly.pdbx_strand_id
1 'polypeptide(L)'
;MGRDAQATRGGWTRRRFVGAVAGTAAVVAVPSPAAPPADSAPTAAERPAPRPAAQPPRKDPRPHPLHLGTYTSVQGGGTGIGLATYDPVTGRITGAGTLTGVPDPSYLALHPDGRTLYAVDERQDGAVTAVRLADRRVLGSRSTGGASPCHLSVHPGGRWLLSANYQSGSVAVHPIDASGALGERTDLVTHTTPAPGPGQQGPHAHQFITSPDGGHVLAVDLGTDTVYTYRLDQARGTLTEAAQAHTRPGAGPRHLTFHPGGRYAYLANEVDDTVAVCTYDPATGRLTIGDPQPTGSAGGTNYPAQLLVTANGSYAFLANRGHNSIARYAVEAEGARLRLLGTVPVAGDFPRQIAFSPDGRLLFAANQRSSTVSVFQVDTKSGELRLAGEPFASPVAVCALPL
;
A
#
# COMPACT_ATOMS: atom_id res chain seq x y z
N MET A 1 17.39 -56.36 4.27
CA MET A 1 16.41 -57.14 5.06
C MET A 1 16.90 -57.19 6.49
N GLY A 2 16.22 -56.51 7.41
CA GLY A 2 16.63 -56.43 8.82
C GLY A 2 16.12 -57.60 9.65
N ARG A 3 16.74 -57.82 10.82
CA ARG A 3 16.27 -58.72 11.87
C ARG A 3 15.76 -57.91 13.07
N ASP A 4 14.82 -58.49 13.80
CA ASP A 4 14.16 -57.91 14.96
C ASP A 4 14.99 -57.94 16.26
N ALA A 5 14.45 -57.17 17.22
CA ALA A 5 14.28 -57.49 18.64
C ALA A 5 15.26 -56.95 19.69
N GLN A 6 14.68 -56.07 20.54
CA GLN A 6 14.85 -55.97 22.00
C GLN A 6 16.22 -55.52 22.56
N ALA A 7 16.33 -54.92 23.74
CA ALA A 7 15.43 -54.11 24.58
C ALA A 7 16.27 -53.58 25.77
N THR A 8 15.83 -52.50 26.45
CA THR A 8 15.73 -52.36 27.94
C THR A 8 15.71 -50.89 28.39
N ARG A 9 15.36 -50.67 29.66
CA ARG A 9 14.96 -49.39 30.26
C ARG A 9 16.06 -48.77 31.13
N GLY A 10 15.97 -47.45 31.30
CA GLY A 10 15.99 -46.83 32.63
C GLY A 10 17.26 -46.07 33.04
N GLY A 11 17.08 -45.06 33.88
CA GLY A 11 18.19 -44.37 34.56
C GLY A 11 18.00 -42.85 34.71
N TRP A 12 17.21 -42.41 35.70
CA TRP A 12 17.20 -41.02 36.16
C TRP A 12 17.90 -40.94 37.52
N THR A 13 18.85 -40.02 37.72
CA THR A 13 19.28 -39.61 39.07
C THR A 13 19.90 -38.21 39.10
N ARG A 14 19.62 -37.48 40.19
CA ARG A 14 20.29 -36.23 40.59
C ARG A 14 21.50 -36.55 41.49
N ARG A 15 22.47 -35.64 41.60
CA ARG A 15 22.99 -35.18 42.92
C ARG A 15 23.79 -33.87 42.83
N ARG A 16 23.86 -33.19 43.98
CA ARG A 16 24.52 -31.90 44.23
C ARG A 16 25.97 -32.14 44.72
N PHE A 17 26.82 -31.11 44.66
CA PHE A 17 27.84 -30.91 45.69
C PHE A 17 28.10 -29.41 45.95
N VAL A 18 28.55 -29.09 47.18
CA VAL A 18 28.89 -27.75 47.69
C VAL A 18 30.20 -27.88 48.46
N GLY A 19 31.07 -26.87 48.41
CA GLY A 19 32.27 -26.78 49.24
C GLY A 19 32.76 -25.33 49.37
N ALA A 20 33.16 -24.92 50.58
CA ALA A 20 33.61 -23.57 50.93
C ALA A 20 34.50 -23.63 52.21
N VAL A 21 34.97 -22.46 52.71
CA VAL A 21 35.67 -22.21 54.01
C VAL A 21 37.18 -22.54 53.98
N ALA A 22 38.15 -21.77 54.53
CA ALA A 22 38.25 -20.39 55.09
C ALA A 22 39.72 -19.86 55.00
N GLY A 23 39.95 -18.53 55.02
CA GLY A 23 40.68 -17.81 56.10
C GLY A 23 41.97 -17.14 55.57
N THR A 24 42.63 -16.16 56.22
CA THR A 24 42.31 -15.31 57.41
C THR A 24 43.14 -13.98 57.34
N ALA A 25 43.20 -13.14 58.39
CA ALA A 25 43.64 -11.72 58.31
C ALA A 25 45.04 -11.35 58.91
N ALA A 26 45.40 -10.06 58.80
CA ALA A 26 46.70 -9.37 58.97
C ALA A 26 46.44 -7.83 58.85
N VAL A 27 46.76 -6.97 59.85
CA VAL A 27 46.44 -5.52 59.89
C VAL A 27 47.61 -4.67 60.41
N VAL A 28 48.05 -3.64 59.68
CA VAL A 28 48.67 -2.38 60.18
C VAL A 28 48.42 -1.23 59.15
N ALA A 29 48.23 0.02 59.60
CA ALA A 29 48.08 1.24 58.77
C ALA A 29 49.46 1.84 58.36
N VAL A 30 49.72 3.07 57.83
CA VAL A 30 49.12 4.44 57.78
C VAL A 30 49.82 5.16 56.56
N PRO A 31 49.47 6.34 55.97
CA PRO A 31 48.36 7.33 56.13
C PRO A 31 47.50 7.57 54.85
N SER A 32 46.64 8.60 54.85
CA SER A 32 45.97 9.19 53.67
C SER A 32 46.76 10.35 53.03
N PRO A 33 46.78 10.50 51.69
CA PRO A 33 47.02 11.77 51.01
C PRO A 33 45.70 12.57 50.80
N ALA A 34 45.84 13.87 50.49
CA ALA A 34 44.73 14.83 50.49
C ALA A 34 43.71 14.67 49.35
N ALA A 35 42.50 15.22 49.56
CA ALA A 35 41.42 15.22 48.58
C ALA A 35 41.71 16.15 47.39
N PRO A 36 41.39 15.74 46.13
CA PRO A 36 41.29 16.66 45.01
C PRO A 36 40.01 17.53 45.12
N PRO A 37 39.93 18.67 44.40
CA PRO A 37 38.77 19.56 44.49
C PRO A 37 37.50 18.91 43.96
N ALA A 38 36.35 19.39 44.45
CA ALA A 38 35.04 18.90 44.05
C ALA A 38 34.72 19.30 42.60
N ASP A 39 34.82 18.33 41.68
CA ASP A 39 34.21 18.48 40.36
C ASP A 39 32.69 18.58 40.49
N SER A 40 32.12 19.54 39.76
CA SER A 40 30.69 19.85 39.77
C SER A 40 29.85 18.63 39.40
N ALA A 41 28.83 18.35 40.21
CA ALA A 41 27.84 17.31 39.92
C ALA A 41 27.22 17.52 38.52
N PRO A 42 26.96 16.45 37.75
CA PRO A 42 26.30 16.58 36.47
C PRO A 42 24.89 17.13 36.68
N THR A 43 24.60 18.26 36.05
CA THR A 43 23.25 18.82 36.01
C THR A 43 22.30 17.77 35.43
N ALA A 44 21.24 17.45 36.19
CA ALA A 44 20.22 16.53 35.73
C ALA A 44 19.60 17.06 34.43
N ALA A 45 19.81 16.35 33.33
CA ALA A 45 19.21 16.70 32.06
C ALA A 45 17.68 16.66 32.20
N GLU A 46 17.02 17.79 32.01
CA GLU A 46 15.55 17.83 31.97
C GLU A 46 15.05 16.85 30.92
N ARG A 47 14.17 15.93 31.32
CA ARG A 47 13.43 15.10 30.36
C ARG A 47 12.65 16.06 29.46
N PRO A 48 12.81 16.02 28.12
CA PRO A 48 12.05 16.90 27.25
C PRO A 48 10.56 16.69 27.50
N ALA A 49 9.84 17.79 27.70
CA ALA A 49 8.40 17.76 27.94
C ALA A 49 7.70 16.96 26.82
N PRO A 50 6.66 16.18 27.13
CA PRO A 50 5.92 15.46 26.10
C PRO A 50 5.42 16.46 25.06
N ARG A 51 5.71 16.18 23.77
CA ARG A 51 5.18 16.98 22.66
C ARG A 51 3.67 17.13 22.85
N PRO A 52 3.10 18.35 22.69
CA PRO A 52 1.65 18.51 22.67
C PRO A 52 1.07 17.54 21.64
N ALA A 53 0.02 16.81 22.02
CA ALA A 53 -0.71 15.99 21.06
C ALA A 53 -1.10 16.85 19.86
N ALA A 54 -0.83 16.37 18.65
CA ALA A 54 -1.17 17.10 17.44
C ALA A 54 -2.67 17.45 17.49
N GLN A 55 -2.99 18.74 17.34
CA GLN A 55 -4.39 19.15 17.25
C GLN A 55 -5.03 18.38 16.09
N PRO A 56 -6.24 17.80 16.28
CA PRO A 56 -6.94 17.19 15.16
C PRO A 56 -7.09 18.22 14.04
N PRO A 57 -6.94 17.82 12.76
CA PRO A 57 -6.97 18.75 11.64
C PRO A 57 -8.24 19.60 11.71
N ARG A 58 -8.07 20.92 11.66
CA ARG A 58 -9.19 21.85 11.67
C ARG A 58 -10.08 21.53 10.48
N LYS A 59 -11.39 21.41 10.72
CA LYS A 59 -12.40 21.27 9.65
C LYS A 59 -12.32 22.50 8.75
N ASP A 60 -11.70 22.37 7.59
CA ASP A 60 -11.82 23.35 6.52
C ASP A 60 -13.16 23.10 5.81
N PRO A 61 -14.11 24.04 5.81
CA PRO A 61 -15.40 23.86 5.14
C PRO A 61 -15.33 24.14 3.64
N ARG A 62 -14.17 24.52 3.09
CA ARG A 62 -14.01 24.79 1.66
C ARG A 62 -14.06 23.49 0.85
N PRO A 63 -14.51 23.50 -0.40
CA PRO A 63 -14.41 22.34 -1.27
C PRO A 63 -12.94 21.96 -1.52
N HIS A 64 -12.61 20.69 -1.35
CA HIS A 64 -11.29 20.12 -1.57
C HIS A 64 -11.15 19.61 -3.03
N PRO A 65 -9.96 19.58 -3.63
CA PRO A 65 -9.78 19.07 -4.99
C PRO A 65 -10.04 17.56 -5.10
N LEU A 66 -10.59 17.13 -6.23
CA LEU A 66 -10.75 15.72 -6.60
C LEU A 66 -10.30 15.54 -8.05
N HIS A 67 -9.38 14.62 -8.29
CA HIS A 67 -8.95 14.23 -9.63
C HIS A 67 -9.50 12.84 -9.96
N LEU A 68 -10.03 12.68 -11.17
CA LEU A 68 -10.70 11.47 -11.64
C LEU A 68 -9.93 10.87 -12.81
N GLY A 69 -9.38 9.69 -12.60
CA GLY A 69 -8.77 8.90 -13.66
C GLY A 69 -9.83 8.17 -14.48
N THR A 70 -9.69 8.19 -15.80
CA THR A 70 -10.68 7.65 -16.76
C THR A 70 -9.99 6.84 -17.85
N TYR A 71 -10.74 5.92 -18.47
CA TYR A 71 -10.36 5.44 -19.80
C TYR A 71 -10.85 6.41 -20.88
N THR A 72 -10.01 6.64 -21.89
CA THR A 72 -10.24 7.55 -23.02
C THR A 72 -10.36 6.82 -24.36
N SER A 73 -9.83 5.59 -24.44
CA SER A 73 -9.80 4.72 -25.62
C SER A 73 -11.02 3.80 -25.75
N VAL A 74 -11.98 3.87 -24.82
CA VAL A 74 -13.18 3.04 -24.77
C VAL A 74 -14.45 3.84 -25.08
N GLN A 75 -15.50 3.16 -25.57
CA GLN A 75 -16.80 3.78 -25.80
C GLN A 75 -17.37 4.37 -24.49
N GLY A 76 -17.81 5.63 -24.55
CA GLY A 76 -18.30 6.36 -23.37
C GLY A 76 -17.21 6.87 -22.42
N GLY A 77 -15.93 6.69 -22.79
CA GLY A 77 -14.78 7.15 -22.01
C GLY A 77 -14.65 8.67 -21.86
N GLY A 78 -13.76 9.08 -20.96
CA GLY A 78 -13.38 10.48 -20.77
C GLY A 78 -12.43 11.00 -21.85
N THR A 79 -12.00 12.26 -21.70
CA THR A 79 -11.03 12.91 -22.59
C THR A 79 -9.70 13.26 -21.91
N GLY A 80 -9.47 12.71 -20.72
CA GLY A 80 -8.27 12.89 -19.91
C GLY A 80 -8.56 12.76 -18.41
N ILE A 81 -7.92 13.58 -17.59
CA ILE A 81 -8.13 13.57 -16.13
C ILE A 81 -9.34 14.46 -15.81
N GLY A 82 -10.41 13.87 -15.28
CA GLY A 82 -11.56 14.63 -14.79
C GLY A 82 -11.17 15.51 -13.61
N LEU A 83 -11.58 16.77 -13.63
CA LEU A 83 -11.32 17.74 -12.57
C LEU A 83 -12.61 17.99 -11.80
N ALA A 84 -12.56 17.91 -10.49
CA ALA A 84 -13.70 18.15 -9.61
C ALA A 84 -13.25 18.75 -8.28
N THR A 85 -14.23 19.10 -7.45
CA THR A 85 -14.05 19.32 -6.01
C THR A 85 -15.06 18.49 -5.23
N TYR A 86 -14.77 18.19 -3.97
CA TYR A 86 -15.70 17.55 -3.05
C TYR A 86 -15.88 18.39 -1.78
N ASP A 87 -17.08 18.35 -1.22
CA ASP A 87 -17.37 18.87 0.12
C ASP A 87 -16.88 17.85 1.18
N PRO A 88 -15.94 18.21 2.08
CA PRO A 88 -15.37 17.27 3.06
C PRO A 88 -16.33 16.89 4.21
N VAL A 89 -17.51 17.50 4.29
CA VAL A 89 -18.55 17.18 5.28
C VAL A 89 -19.67 16.36 4.64
N THR A 90 -20.17 16.77 3.48
CA THR A 90 -21.31 16.10 2.82
C THR A 90 -20.90 15.03 1.82
N GLY A 91 -19.66 15.03 1.33
CA GLY A 91 -19.19 14.14 0.27
C GLY A 91 -19.67 14.53 -1.13
N ARG A 92 -20.42 15.65 -1.28
CA ARG A 92 -20.96 16.08 -2.57
C ARG A 92 -19.84 16.50 -3.52
N ILE A 93 -19.74 15.82 -4.66
CA ILE A 93 -18.80 16.16 -5.74
C ILE A 93 -19.41 17.26 -6.64
N THR A 94 -18.57 18.18 -7.10
CA THR A 94 -18.89 19.21 -8.10
C THR A 94 -17.84 19.18 -9.21
N GLY A 95 -18.26 18.97 -10.46
CA GLY A 95 -17.35 18.94 -11.61
C GLY A 95 -16.76 20.32 -11.94
N ALA A 96 -15.51 20.33 -12.40
CA ALA A 96 -14.71 21.52 -12.72
C ALA A 96 -14.00 21.43 -14.10
N GLY A 97 -14.48 20.54 -14.98
CA GLY A 97 -13.95 20.30 -16.32
C GLY A 97 -13.06 19.06 -16.42
N THR A 98 -12.23 19.01 -17.45
CA THR A 98 -11.28 17.91 -17.71
C THR A 98 -9.94 18.50 -18.12
N LEU A 99 -8.84 17.95 -17.60
CA LEU A 99 -7.51 18.17 -18.16
C LEU A 99 -7.30 17.18 -19.30
N THR A 100 -7.34 17.69 -20.54
CA THR A 100 -7.13 16.91 -21.75
C THR A 100 -5.64 16.71 -22.06
N GLY A 101 -5.33 15.85 -23.03
CA GLY A 101 -3.95 15.59 -23.45
C GLY A 101 -3.19 14.58 -22.59
N VAL A 102 -3.82 14.05 -21.53
CA VAL A 102 -3.35 12.87 -20.81
C VAL A 102 -4.14 11.65 -21.30
N PRO A 103 -3.54 10.70 -22.01
CA PRO A 103 -4.24 9.56 -22.58
C PRO A 103 -4.46 8.44 -21.57
N ASP A 104 -5.67 7.88 -21.50
CA ASP A 104 -6.01 6.74 -20.63
C ASP A 104 -5.46 6.82 -19.18
N PRO A 105 -5.69 7.93 -18.45
CA PRO A 105 -5.18 8.13 -17.10
C PRO A 105 -5.92 7.29 -16.06
N SER A 106 -5.73 5.97 -16.10
CA SER A 106 -6.51 5.02 -15.31
C SER A 106 -6.15 4.97 -13.83
N TYR A 107 -4.95 5.45 -13.47
CA TYR A 107 -4.45 5.53 -12.11
C TYR A 107 -3.65 6.83 -11.89
N LEU A 108 -3.81 7.41 -10.70
CA LEU A 108 -3.24 8.71 -10.33
C LEU A 108 -2.50 8.61 -8.98
N ALA A 109 -1.40 9.34 -8.84
CA ALA A 109 -0.77 9.58 -7.52
C ALA A 109 -0.24 11.00 -7.39
N LEU A 110 -0.20 11.49 -6.16
CA LEU A 110 0.32 12.81 -5.81
C LEU A 110 1.79 12.71 -5.37
N HIS A 111 2.60 13.69 -5.75
CA HIS A 111 3.91 13.90 -5.15
C HIS A 111 3.78 14.27 -3.65
N PRO A 112 4.66 13.83 -2.73
CA PRO A 112 4.55 14.11 -1.30
C PRO A 112 4.47 15.60 -0.88
N ASP A 113 4.90 16.54 -1.74
CA ASP A 113 4.78 17.99 -1.49
C ASP A 113 3.43 18.61 -1.93
N GLY A 114 2.55 17.80 -2.54
CA GLY A 114 1.23 18.21 -3.03
C GLY A 114 1.21 19.07 -4.30
N ARG A 115 2.35 19.27 -4.99
CA ARG A 115 2.44 20.20 -6.13
C ARG A 115 2.26 19.56 -7.50
N THR A 116 2.57 18.28 -7.61
CA THR A 116 2.55 17.53 -8.88
C THR A 116 1.73 16.27 -8.76
N LEU A 117 0.88 16.05 -9.76
CA LEU A 117 0.08 14.85 -10.00
C LEU A 117 0.78 14.03 -11.09
N TYR A 118 0.86 12.71 -10.89
CA TYR A 118 1.31 11.76 -11.90
C TYR A 118 0.13 10.89 -12.33
N ALA A 119 0.05 10.62 -13.62
CA ALA A 119 -0.89 9.68 -14.22
C ALA A 119 -0.13 8.58 -14.97
N VAL A 120 -0.64 7.35 -14.95
CA VAL A 120 -0.27 6.37 -15.98
C VAL A 120 -0.90 6.76 -17.31
N ASP A 121 -0.26 6.42 -18.41
CA ASP A 121 -0.87 6.44 -19.73
C ASP A 121 -1.14 4.97 -20.13
N GLU A 122 -2.30 4.41 -19.77
CA GLU A 122 -2.56 2.94 -19.89
C GLU A 122 -2.82 2.53 -21.35
N ARG A 123 -1.74 2.49 -22.13
CA ARG A 123 -1.71 2.12 -23.55
C ARG A 123 -0.61 1.10 -23.84
N GLN A 124 -0.73 0.43 -24.99
CA GLN A 124 0.26 -0.52 -25.48
C GLN A 124 1.68 0.07 -25.53
N ASP A 125 1.81 1.31 -26.01
CA ASP A 125 3.04 2.11 -25.88
C ASP A 125 2.99 2.83 -24.52
N GLY A 126 3.37 2.12 -23.46
CA GLY A 126 3.19 2.57 -22.08
C GLY A 126 4.01 3.81 -21.71
N ALA A 127 3.35 4.76 -21.04
CA ALA A 127 3.98 5.97 -20.53
C ALA A 127 3.42 6.40 -19.17
N VAL A 128 4.04 7.42 -18.59
CA VAL A 128 3.63 8.12 -17.37
C VAL A 128 3.73 9.62 -17.60
N THR A 129 2.70 10.37 -17.19
CA THR A 129 2.57 11.81 -17.43
C THR A 129 2.62 12.60 -16.13
N ALA A 130 3.43 13.65 -16.07
CA ALA A 130 3.52 14.58 -14.95
C ALA A 130 2.68 15.85 -15.21
N VAL A 131 1.92 16.28 -14.21
CA VAL A 131 1.03 17.44 -14.25
C VAL A 131 1.25 18.31 -13.01
N ARG A 132 1.66 19.57 -13.20
CA ARG A 132 1.72 20.54 -12.09
C ARG A 132 0.32 21.07 -11.78
N LEU A 133 -0.06 21.00 -10.50
CA LEU A 133 -1.43 21.32 -10.08
C LEU A 133 -1.74 22.82 -10.04
N ALA A 134 -0.75 23.67 -9.75
CA ALA A 134 -0.93 25.11 -9.58
C ALA A 134 -1.49 25.82 -10.83
N ASP A 135 -1.07 25.38 -12.02
CA ASP A 135 -1.47 25.90 -13.34
C ASP A 135 -2.09 24.80 -14.23
N ARG A 136 -2.34 23.60 -13.68
CA ARG A 136 -2.84 22.40 -14.37
C ARG A 136 -2.02 22.02 -15.62
N ARG A 137 -0.73 22.37 -15.63
CA ARG A 137 0.14 22.21 -16.81
C ARG A 137 0.78 20.82 -16.84
N VAL A 138 0.62 20.13 -17.97
CA VAL A 138 1.43 18.96 -18.31
C VAL A 138 2.91 19.37 -18.41
N LEU A 139 3.76 18.73 -17.62
CA LEU A 139 5.21 18.92 -17.60
C LEU A 139 5.92 18.04 -18.64
N GLY A 140 5.25 16.97 -19.06
CA GLY A 140 5.69 16.02 -20.07
C GLY A 140 5.36 14.59 -19.68
N SER A 141 5.51 13.69 -20.64
CA SER A 141 5.34 12.26 -20.46
C SER A 141 6.67 11.54 -20.66
N ARG A 142 6.81 10.33 -20.10
CA ARG A 142 7.95 9.44 -20.30
C ARG A 142 7.50 8.00 -20.48
N SER A 143 8.12 7.30 -21.44
CA SER A 143 7.80 5.89 -21.66
C SER A 143 8.24 5.05 -20.46
N THR A 144 7.38 4.13 -20.02
CA THR A 144 7.73 3.12 -19.02
C THR A 144 8.58 2.01 -19.62
N GLY A 145 8.65 1.88 -20.95
CA GLY A 145 9.32 0.78 -21.65
C GLY A 145 8.57 -0.55 -21.56
N GLY A 146 7.41 -0.58 -20.89
CA GLY A 146 6.46 -1.69 -20.90
C GLY A 146 5.14 -1.29 -21.55
N ALA A 147 4.16 -2.19 -21.49
CA ALA A 147 2.84 -2.03 -22.09
C ALA A 147 1.74 -1.98 -21.03
N SER A 148 0.79 -1.07 -21.22
CA SER A 148 -0.39 -0.81 -20.39
C SER A 148 -0.04 -0.60 -18.90
N PRO A 149 0.66 0.50 -18.54
CA PRO A 149 0.85 0.86 -17.14
C PRO A 149 -0.49 1.12 -16.47
N CYS A 150 -0.80 0.37 -15.42
CA CYS A 150 -2.12 0.39 -14.76
C CYS A 150 -2.08 0.88 -13.30
N HIS A 151 -0.87 1.07 -12.75
CA HIS A 151 -0.65 1.62 -11.42
C HIS A 151 0.67 2.38 -11.36
N LEU A 152 0.70 3.45 -10.57
CA LEU A 152 1.94 4.13 -10.18
C LEU A 152 1.91 4.58 -8.71
N SER A 153 3.10 4.81 -8.15
CA SER A 153 3.28 5.43 -6.83
C SER A 153 4.54 6.29 -6.81
N VAL A 154 4.59 7.26 -5.90
CA VAL A 154 5.78 8.09 -5.67
C VAL A 154 6.47 7.57 -4.41
N HIS A 155 7.78 7.33 -4.49
CA HIS A 155 8.57 6.95 -3.32
C HIS A 155 8.51 8.08 -2.25
N PRO A 156 8.43 7.79 -0.94
CA PRO A 156 8.26 8.80 0.10
C PRO A 156 9.32 9.92 0.11
N GLY A 157 10.53 9.65 -0.42
CA GLY A 157 11.58 10.66 -0.61
C GLY A 157 11.35 11.64 -1.78
N GLY A 158 10.23 11.53 -2.50
CA GLY A 158 9.82 12.41 -3.61
C GLY A 158 10.60 12.25 -4.92
N ARG A 159 11.80 11.66 -4.88
CA ARG A 159 12.73 11.63 -6.03
C ARG A 159 12.46 10.54 -7.08
N TRP A 160 11.54 9.61 -6.84
CA TRP A 160 11.33 8.44 -7.69
C TRP A 160 9.85 8.16 -7.93
N LEU A 161 9.45 8.06 -9.20
CA LEU A 161 8.18 7.48 -9.62
C LEU A 161 8.38 5.99 -9.90
N LEU A 162 7.43 5.18 -9.45
CA LEU A 162 7.39 3.73 -9.58
C LEU A 162 6.13 3.36 -10.37
N SER A 163 6.23 2.60 -11.46
CA SER A 163 5.08 2.21 -12.29
C SER A 163 5.04 0.71 -12.59
N ALA A 164 3.85 0.11 -12.61
CA ALA A 164 3.60 -1.28 -13.00
C ALA A 164 2.90 -1.37 -14.35
N ASN A 165 3.47 -2.13 -15.28
CA ASN A 165 3.01 -2.37 -16.65
C ASN A 165 2.31 -3.73 -16.74
N TYR A 166 0.98 -3.70 -16.85
CA TYR A 166 0.14 -4.89 -16.79
C TYR A 166 0.37 -5.82 -17.99
N GLN A 167 0.33 -5.29 -19.21
CA GLN A 167 0.32 -6.13 -20.41
C GLN A 167 1.70 -6.74 -20.72
N SER A 168 2.78 -6.09 -20.27
CA SER A 168 4.15 -6.58 -20.44
C SER A 168 4.75 -7.28 -19.22
N GLY A 169 4.03 -7.35 -18.09
CA GLY A 169 4.54 -8.00 -16.88
C GLY A 169 5.83 -7.37 -16.33
N SER A 170 5.89 -6.04 -16.24
CA SER A 170 7.12 -5.34 -15.86
C SER A 170 6.91 -4.15 -14.95
N VAL A 171 7.94 -3.76 -14.20
CA VAL A 171 7.97 -2.55 -13.38
C VAL A 171 9.10 -1.62 -13.81
N ALA A 172 8.86 -0.31 -13.70
CA ALA A 172 9.81 0.73 -14.12
C ALA A 172 10.01 1.81 -13.05
N VAL A 173 11.17 2.47 -13.12
CA VAL A 173 11.58 3.57 -12.23
C VAL A 173 11.96 4.80 -13.05
N HIS A 174 11.41 5.96 -12.68
CA HIS A 174 11.78 7.26 -13.27
C HIS A 174 12.20 8.25 -12.18
N PRO A 175 13.26 9.05 -12.40
CA PRO A 175 13.62 10.13 -11.51
C PRO A 175 12.62 11.29 -11.64
N ILE A 176 12.31 11.91 -10.51
CA ILE A 176 11.54 13.15 -10.41
C ILE A 176 12.53 14.29 -10.12
N ASP A 177 12.47 15.36 -10.91
CA ASP A 177 13.29 16.56 -10.70
C ASP A 177 12.65 17.57 -9.74
N ALA A 178 13.39 18.63 -9.39
CA ALA A 178 12.92 19.66 -8.46
C ALA A 178 11.71 20.50 -8.95
N SER A 179 11.34 20.39 -10.23
CA SER A 179 10.12 20.98 -10.80
C SER A 179 8.92 20.03 -10.77
N GLY A 180 9.14 18.75 -10.42
CA GLY A 180 8.17 17.67 -10.51
C GLY A 180 8.12 17.00 -11.89
N ALA A 181 9.00 17.35 -12.82
CA ALA A 181 9.05 16.71 -14.13
C ALA A 181 9.78 15.35 -14.05
N LEU A 182 9.42 14.43 -14.95
CA LEU A 182 10.02 13.11 -15.04
C LEU A 182 11.24 13.14 -15.97
N GLY A 183 12.36 12.63 -15.48
CA GLY A 183 13.54 12.34 -16.32
C GLY A 183 13.42 10.97 -17.02
N GLU A 184 14.45 10.62 -17.77
CA GLU A 184 14.50 9.31 -18.45
C GLU A 184 14.46 8.15 -17.45
N ARG A 185 13.82 7.05 -17.87
CA ARG A 185 13.70 5.83 -17.08
C ARG A 185 15.08 5.31 -16.67
N THR A 186 15.30 5.12 -15.38
CA THR A 186 16.57 4.59 -14.83
C THR A 186 16.60 3.08 -14.77
N ASP A 187 15.44 2.41 -14.68
CA ASP A 187 15.36 0.95 -14.64
C ASP A 187 14.03 0.39 -15.17
N LEU A 188 14.07 -0.86 -15.64
CA LEU A 188 12.95 -1.66 -16.13
C LEU A 188 13.21 -3.14 -15.82
N VAL A 189 12.40 -3.73 -14.94
CA VAL A 189 12.45 -5.15 -14.60
C VAL A 189 11.23 -5.83 -15.21
N THR A 190 11.45 -6.77 -16.14
CA THR A 190 10.40 -7.64 -16.69
C THR A 190 10.38 -8.94 -15.92
N HIS A 191 9.26 -9.26 -15.30
CA HIS A 191 9.05 -10.54 -14.64
C HIS A 191 8.97 -11.64 -15.72
N THR A 192 9.67 -12.75 -15.49
CA THR A 192 9.67 -13.93 -16.38
C THR A 192 9.69 -15.26 -15.62
N THR A 193 9.94 -15.21 -14.31
CA THR A 193 9.92 -16.33 -13.38
C THR A 193 9.27 -15.89 -12.05
N PRO A 194 8.47 -16.74 -11.39
CA PRO A 194 8.07 -18.10 -11.79
C PRO A 194 7.19 -18.10 -13.06
N ALA A 195 6.91 -19.30 -13.58
CA ALA A 195 5.99 -19.46 -14.70
C ALA A 195 4.56 -19.02 -14.31
N PRO A 196 3.71 -18.64 -15.27
CA PRO A 196 2.35 -18.18 -14.98
C PRO A 196 1.50 -19.22 -14.22
N GLY A 197 0.60 -18.71 -13.39
CA GLY A 197 -0.36 -19.55 -12.66
C GLY A 197 -1.40 -20.21 -13.58
N PRO A 198 -2.12 -21.24 -13.08
CA PRO A 198 -3.23 -21.86 -13.80
C PRO A 198 -4.23 -20.84 -14.35
N GLY A 199 -4.42 -20.86 -15.68
CA GLY A 199 -5.34 -19.95 -16.39
C GLY A 199 -4.79 -18.54 -16.69
N GLN A 200 -3.58 -18.22 -16.23
CA GLN A 200 -2.91 -16.94 -16.52
C GLN A 200 -2.06 -17.07 -17.79
N GLN A 201 -2.00 -16.01 -18.60
CA GLN A 201 -1.41 -16.06 -19.96
C GLN A 201 0.07 -15.64 -20.01
N GLY A 202 0.56 -15.05 -18.93
CA GLY A 202 1.87 -14.41 -18.83
C GLY A 202 1.93 -13.56 -17.56
N PRO A 203 3.11 -13.02 -17.20
CA PRO A 203 3.25 -12.09 -16.08
C PRO A 203 2.46 -10.79 -16.28
N HIS A 204 1.85 -10.30 -15.21
CA HIS A 204 0.96 -9.15 -15.21
C HIS A 204 1.15 -8.28 -13.96
N ALA A 205 2.18 -7.43 -13.97
CA ALA A 205 2.48 -6.50 -12.89
C ALA A 205 1.34 -5.48 -12.73
N HIS A 206 0.54 -5.62 -11.67
CA HIS A 206 -0.65 -4.79 -11.44
C HIS A 206 -0.40 -3.68 -10.42
N GLN A 207 0.55 -3.83 -9.49
CA GLN A 207 0.85 -2.79 -8.50
C GLN A 207 2.35 -2.64 -8.28
N PHE A 208 2.81 -1.42 -8.01
CA PHE A 208 4.17 -1.17 -7.52
C PHE A 208 4.14 -0.05 -6.46
N ILE A 209 4.51 -0.39 -5.23
CA ILE A 209 4.39 0.48 -4.03
C ILE A 209 5.65 0.43 -3.16
N THR A 210 5.90 1.47 -2.37
CA THR A 210 6.96 1.45 -1.35
C THR A 210 6.44 0.86 -0.05
N SER A 211 7.28 0.10 0.67
CA SER A 211 6.99 -0.36 2.03
C SER A 211 6.99 0.79 3.05
N PRO A 212 6.38 0.63 4.25
CA PRO A 212 6.30 1.70 5.24
C PRO A 212 7.66 2.15 5.81
N ASP A 213 8.68 1.29 5.73
CA ASP A 213 10.06 1.61 6.10
C ASP A 213 10.80 2.47 5.05
N GLY A 214 10.29 2.58 3.82
CA GLY A 214 10.91 3.33 2.73
C GLY A 214 12.16 2.68 2.11
N GLY A 215 12.61 1.53 2.62
CA GLY A 215 13.79 0.80 2.15
C GLY A 215 13.50 -0.22 1.03
N HIS A 216 12.26 -0.67 0.91
CA HIS A 216 11.83 -1.67 -0.07
C HIS A 216 10.68 -1.17 -0.94
N VAL A 217 10.60 -1.70 -2.16
CA VAL A 217 9.49 -1.49 -3.09
C VAL A 217 8.96 -2.84 -3.55
N LEU A 218 7.64 -3.02 -3.50
CA LEU A 218 6.96 -4.29 -3.72
C LEU A 218 6.12 -4.23 -5.00
N ALA A 219 6.41 -5.13 -5.94
CA ALA A 219 5.65 -5.32 -7.16
C ALA A 219 4.69 -6.50 -6.99
N VAL A 220 3.40 -6.26 -7.21
CA VAL A 220 2.37 -7.30 -7.16
C VAL A 220 2.06 -7.71 -8.60
N ASP A 221 2.30 -8.98 -8.92
CA ASP A 221 2.13 -9.53 -10.27
C ASP A 221 1.03 -10.61 -10.27
N LEU A 222 -0.09 -10.27 -10.90
CA LEU A 222 -1.26 -11.13 -11.03
C LEU A 222 -0.92 -12.38 -11.84
N GLY A 223 -0.10 -12.23 -12.88
CA GLY A 223 0.14 -13.27 -13.88
C GLY A 223 1.17 -14.32 -13.48
N THR A 224 1.84 -14.16 -12.34
CA THR A 224 2.85 -15.09 -11.79
C THR A 224 2.55 -15.51 -10.36
N ASP A 225 1.36 -15.19 -9.83
CA ASP A 225 0.97 -15.48 -8.45
C ASP A 225 2.01 -15.00 -7.41
N THR A 226 2.66 -13.85 -7.66
CA THR A 226 3.87 -13.45 -6.92
C THR A 226 3.86 -11.97 -6.51
N VAL A 227 4.30 -11.72 -5.28
CA VAL A 227 4.73 -10.39 -4.81
C VAL A 227 6.25 -10.38 -4.77
N TYR A 228 6.85 -9.64 -5.69
CA TYR A 228 8.30 -9.40 -5.74
C TYR A 228 8.64 -8.23 -4.82
N THR A 229 9.74 -8.33 -4.08
CA THR A 229 10.29 -7.25 -3.27
C THR A 229 11.67 -6.87 -3.77
N TYR A 230 11.87 -5.60 -4.05
CA TYR A 230 13.14 -5.01 -4.49
C TYR A 230 13.66 -4.01 -3.45
N ARG A 231 14.97 -3.86 -3.39
CA ARG A 231 15.64 -2.69 -2.82
C ARG A 231 15.84 -1.66 -3.94
N LEU A 232 15.51 -0.40 -3.66
CA LEU A 232 15.75 0.72 -4.57
C LEU A 232 17.08 1.41 -4.21
N ASP A 233 18.04 1.43 -5.11
CA ASP A 233 19.21 2.32 -5.01
C ASP A 233 18.72 3.76 -5.22
N GLN A 234 18.51 4.50 -4.14
CA GLN A 234 18.00 5.88 -4.20
C GLN A 234 19.00 6.89 -4.78
N ALA A 235 20.26 6.50 -5.03
CA ALA A 235 21.22 7.34 -5.76
C ALA A 235 21.08 7.14 -7.27
N ARG A 236 20.91 5.91 -7.74
CA ARG A 236 20.89 5.54 -9.18
C ARG A 236 19.50 5.37 -9.79
N GLY A 237 18.49 5.05 -8.98
CA GLY A 237 17.15 4.70 -9.47
C GLY A 237 17.02 3.28 -9.99
N THR A 238 17.87 2.36 -9.52
CA THR A 238 17.91 0.96 -9.96
C THR A 238 17.40 0.02 -8.87
N LEU A 239 16.79 -1.08 -9.30
CA LEU A 239 16.20 -2.10 -8.46
C LEU A 239 17.17 -3.27 -8.28
N THR A 240 17.08 -3.95 -7.14
CA THR A 240 17.74 -5.23 -6.91
C THR A 240 16.76 -6.11 -6.14
N GLU A 241 16.44 -7.28 -6.69
CA GLU A 241 15.51 -8.20 -6.04
C GLU A 241 16.05 -8.67 -4.68
N ALA A 242 15.18 -8.69 -3.67
CA ALA A 242 15.51 -9.04 -2.30
C ALA A 242 14.72 -10.26 -1.81
N ALA A 243 13.45 -10.39 -2.22
CA ALA A 243 12.60 -11.52 -1.87
C ALA A 243 11.45 -11.70 -2.87
N GLN A 244 10.90 -12.92 -2.92
CA GLN A 244 9.62 -13.21 -3.55
C GLN A 244 8.69 -13.86 -2.51
N ALA A 245 7.39 -13.60 -2.62
CA ALA A 245 6.35 -14.28 -1.86
C ALA A 245 5.23 -14.72 -2.81
N HIS A 246 4.92 -16.01 -2.81
CA HIS A 246 3.95 -16.60 -3.74
C HIS A 246 2.59 -16.80 -3.07
N THR A 247 1.51 -16.47 -3.79
CA THR A 247 0.16 -16.87 -3.43
C THR A 247 -0.07 -18.34 -3.78
N ARG A 248 -1.29 -18.83 -3.57
CA ARG A 248 -1.70 -20.13 -4.12
C ARG A 248 -1.75 -20.04 -5.65
N PRO A 249 -1.44 -21.12 -6.39
CA PRO A 249 -1.53 -21.12 -7.85
C PRO A 249 -2.96 -20.79 -8.33
N GLY A 250 -3.08 -19.79 -9.20
CA GLY A 250 -4.33 -19.30 -9.77
C GLY A 250 -5.01 -18.20 -8.95
N ALA A 251 -4.39 -17.70 -7.88
CA ALA A 251 -4.99 -16.66 -7.04
C ALA A 251 -5.03 -15.28 -7.74
N GLY A 252 -3.99 -14.94 -8.50
CA GLY A 252 -3.90 -13.68 -9.22
C GLY A 252 -3.82 -12.46 -8.31
N PRO A 253 -2.75 -12.30 -7.50
CA PRO A 253 -2.59 -11.19 -6.57
C PRO A 253 -2.59 -9.86 -7.32
N ARG A 254 -3.32 -8.88 -6.81
CA ARG A 254 -3.63 -7.66 -7.54
C ARG A 254 -3.12 -6.39 -6.85
N HIS A 255 -3.70 -6.06 -5.71
CA HIS A 255 -3.34 -4.87 -4.93
C HIS A 255 -3.04 -5.27 -3.48
N LEU A 256 -1.95 -4.75 -2.94
CA LEU A 256 -1.52 -4.87 -1.56
C LEU A 256 -1.63 -3.49 -0.85
N THR A 257 -1.92 -3.51 0.44
CA THR A 257 -1.86 -2.33 1.30
C THR A 257 -1.24 -2.70 2.66
N PHE A 258 -0.41 -1.84 3.22
CA PHE A 258 0.25 -2.09 4.50
C PHE A 258 -0.62 -1.58 5.66
N HIS A 259 -0.70 -2.37 6.74
CA HIS A 259 -1.20 -1.89 8.02
C HIS A 259 -0.32 -0.75 8.55
N PRO A 260 -0.88 0.32 9.16
CA PRO A 260 -0.09 1.45 9.65
C PRO A 260 1.01 1.09 10.67
N GLY A 261 0.90 -0.04 11.37
CA GLY A 261 1.95 -0.59 12.25
C GLY A 261 3.14 -1.20 11.52
N GLY A 262 3.11 -1.30 10.18
CA GLY A 262 4.25 -1.68 9.34
C GLY A 262 4.70 -3.14 9.43
N ARG A 263 4.04 -3.99 10.22
CA ARG A 263 4.38 -5.43 10.36
C ARG A 263 3.46 -6.38 9.61
N TYR A 264 2.34 -5.86 9.11
CA TYR A 264 1.35 -6.61 8.34
C TYR A 264 0.97 -5.87 7.07
N ALA A 265 0.55 -6.64 6.07
CA ALA A 265 -0.09 -6.13 4.88
C ALA A 265 -1.32 -6.99 4.54
N TYR A 266 -2.19 -6.46 3.71
CA TYR A 266 -3.36 -7.17 3.20
C TYR A 266 -3.28 -7.19 1.68
N LEU A 267 -3.52 -8.37 1.10
CA LEU A 267 -3.37 -8.63 -0.32
C LEU A 267 -4.71 -9.08 -0.91
N ALA A 268 -5.23 -8.36 -1.90
CA ALA A 268 -6.40 -8.76 -2.67
C ALA A 268 -5.98 -9.62 -3.86
N ASN A 269 -6.61 -10.77 -4.03
CA ASN A 269 -6.40 -11.71 -5.12
C ASN A 269 -7.59 -11.61 -6.09
N GLU A 270 -7.33 -11.21 -7.33
CA GLU A 270 -8.35 -10.90 -8.34
C GLU A 270 -9.01 -12.16 -8.92
N VAL A 271 -8.26 -13.25 -9.07
CA VAL A 271 -8.69 -14.40 -9.89
C VAL A 271 -9.42 -15.47 -9.07
N ASP A 272 -8.99 -15.74 -7.83
CA ASP A 272 -9.64 -16.72 -6.94
C ASP A 272 -10.69 -16.13 -5.98
N ASP A 273 -10.95 -14.83 -6.06
CA ASP A 273 -11.88 -14.09 -5.20
C ASP A 273 -11.55 -14.18 -3.69
N THR A 274 -10.28 -13.91 -3.34
CA THR A 274 -9.81 -13.97 -1.95
C THR A 274 -9.06 -12.72 -1.47
N VAL A 275 -8.94 -12.58 -0.15
CA VAL A 275 -8.02 -11.65 0.51
C VAL A 275 -7.12 -12.41 1.47
N ALA A 276 -5.83 -12.07 1.54
CA ALA A 276 -4.89 -12.70 2.46
C ALA A 276 -4.24 -11.68 3.40
N VAL A 277 -4.05 -12.06 4.67
CA VAL A 277 -3.20 -11.31 5.59
C VAL A 277 -1.76 -11.77 5.42
N CYS A 278 -0.84 -10.82 5.27
CA CYS A 278 0.58 -11.07 5.08
C CYS A 278 1.38 -10.51 6.27
N THR A 279 2.39 -11.24 6.72
CA THR A 279 3.41 -10.66 7.62
C THR A 279 4.52 -10.02 6.81
N TYR A 280 5.14 -8.98 7.35
CA TYR A 280 6.26 -8.28 6.74
C TYR A 280 7.43 -8.11 7.72
N ASP A 281 8.62 -8.45 7.24
CA ASP A 281 9.88 -8.19 7.91
C ASP A 281 10.62 -7.00 7.24
N PRO A 282 10.61 -5.80 7.84
CA PRO A 282 11.27 -4.63 7.27
C PRO A 282 12.80 -4.74 7.24
N ALA A 283 13.42 -5.69 7.96
CA ALA A 283 14.86 -5.88 7.93
C ALA A 283 15.34 -6.61 6.66
N THR A 284 14.49 -7.47 6.08
CA THR A 284 14.82 -8.29 4.90
C THR A 284 13.94 -7.97 3.68
N GLY A 285 12.88 -7.19 3.85
CA GLY A 285 11.84 -6.99 2.85
C GLY A 285 10.91 -8.21 2.69
N ARG A 286 11.13 -9.29 3.45
CA ARG A 286 10.39 -10.54 3.24
C ARG A 286 8.92 -10.40 3.64
N LEU A 287 8.05 -10.63 2.67
CA LEU A 287 6.62 -10.87 2.90
C LEU A 287 6.37 -12.37 3.13
N THR A 288 5.44 -12.73 4.01
CA THR A 288 4.89 -14.11 4.09
C THR A 288 3.37 -14.02 4.01
N ILE A 289 2.80 -14.64 2.97
CA ILE A 289 1.37 -14.61 2.68
C ILE A 289 0.67 -15.70 3.50
N GLY A 290 -0.36 -15.33 4.26
CA GLY A 290 -1.18 -16.25 5.04
C GLY A 290 -2.27 -16.93 4.21
N ASP A 291 -3.15 -17.68 4.89
CA ASP A 291 -4.28 -18.33 4.23
C ASP A 291 -5.28 -17.30 3.65
N PRO A 292 -5.87 -17.60 2.47
CA PRO A 292 -6.91 -16.78 1.86
C PRO A 292 -8.19 -16.80 2.69
N GLN A 293 -8.90 -15.68 2.64
CA GLN A 293 -10.10 -15.38 3.39
C GLN A 293 -11.17 -14.84 2.43
N PRO A 294 -12.48 -15.01 2.75
CA PRO A 294 -13.55 -14.61 1.86
C PRO A 294 -13.67 -13.09 1.70
N THR A 295 -14.06 -12.69 0.50
CA THR A 295 -14.31 -11.30 0.07
C THR A 295 -15.74 -10.84 0.33
N GLY A 296 -16.61 -11.74 0.81
CA GLY A 296 -18.02 -11.46 1.09
C GLY A 296 -18.93 -11.40 -0.13
N SER A 297 -18.45 -11.80 -1.31
CA SER A 297 -19.22 -11.90 -2.56
C SER A 297 -20.35 -12.94 -2.53
N ALA A 298 -20.26 -13.94 -1.64
CA ALA A 298 -21.23 -15.03 -1.48
C ALA A 298 -21.51 -15.89 -2.74
N GLY A 299 -20.71 -15.76 -3.80
CA GLY A 299 -20.76 -16.57 -5.02
C GLY A 299 -20.97 -15.76 -6.31
N GLY A 300 -20.90 -16.46 -7.44
CA GLY A 300 -20.88 -15.82 -8.76
C GLY A 300 -19.49 -15.29 -9.14
N THR A 301 -19.38 -14.69 -10.33
CA THR A 301 -18.11 -14.14 -10.82
C THR A 301 -17.81 -12.81 -10.14
N ASN A 302 -16.75 -12.76 -9.32
CA ASN A 302 -16.29 -11.55 -8.64
C ASN A 302 -14.77 -11.37 -8.77
N TYR A 303 -14.33 -10.11 -8.85
CA TYR A 303 -12.93 -9.74 -9.03
C TYR A 303 -12.54 -8.66 -7.99
N PRO A 304 -11.95 -9.04 -6.85
CA PRO A 304 -11.38 -8.12 -5.87
C PRO A 304 -10.45 -7.10 -6.53
N ALA A 305 -10.54 -5.83 -6.13
CA ALA A 305 -9.91 -4.72 -6.83
C ALA A 305 -8.92 -3.95 -5.95
N GLN A 306 -9.31 -2.79 -5.41
CA GLN A 306 -8.49 -2.00 -4.50
C GLN A 306 -8.83 -2.37 -3.05
N LEU A 307 -7.78 -2.54 -2.25
CA LEU A 307 -7.83 -2.77 -0.81
C LEU A 307 -7.23 -1.55 -0.09
N LEU A 308 -7.86 -1.12 1.01
CA LEU A 308 -7.42 -0.02 1.86
C LEU A 308 -7.51 -0.41 3.34
N VAL A 309 -6.73 0.27 4.18
CA VAL A 309 -6.83 0.21 5.65
C VAL A 309 -6.91 1.64 6.21
N THR A 310 -7.70 1.84 7.27
CA THR A 310 -7.82 3.14 7.93
C THR A 310 -6.51 3.56 8.59
N ALA A 311 -6.27 4.88 8.73
CA ALA A 311 -5.04 5.41 9.34
C ALA A 311 -4.83 4.99 10.82
N ASN A 312 -5.91 4.67 11.54
CA ASN A 312 -5.85 4.09 12.90
C ASN A 312 -5.62 2.56 12.90
N GLY A 313 -5.52 1.93 11.74
CA GLY A 313 -5.27 0.50 11.57
C GLY A 313 -6.42 -0.41 12.03
N SER A 314 -7.62 0.12 12.29
CA SER A 314 -8.74 -0.63 12.90
C SER A 314 -9.70 -1.27 11.90
N TYR A 315 -9.77 -0.76 10.66
CA TYR A 315 -10.70 -1.26 9.64
C TYR A 315 -10.05 -1.34 8.26
N ALA A 316 -10.43 -2.36 7.49
CA ALA A 316 -10.02 -2.50 6.09
C ALA A 316 -11.23 -2.62 5.15
N PHE A 317 -11.06 -2.16 3.91
CA PHE A 317 -12.10 -2.06 2.91
C PHE A 317 -11.62 -2.58 1.56
N LEU A 318 -12.37 -3.48 0.95
CA LEU A 318 -12.04 -4.13 -0.32
C LEU A 318 -13.14 -3.87 -1.35
N ALA A 319 -12.80 -3.30 -2.51
CA ALA A 319 -13.76 -3.16 -3.61
C ALA A 319 -13.89 -4.49 -4.39
N ASN A 320 -15.12 -4.91 -4.65
CA ASN A 320 -15.48 -6.16 -5.33
C ASN A 320 -16.19 -5.85 -6.66
N ARG A 321 -15.55 -6.13 -7.80
CA ARG A 321 -16.13 -5.95 -9.14
C ARG A 321 -16.92 -7.20 -9.55
N GLY A 322 -18.17 -7.04 -9.96
CA GLY A 322 -19.09 -8.16 -10.23
C GLY A 322 -20.13 -8.28 -9.13
N HIS A 323 -19.71 -8.53 -7.89
CA HIS A 323 -20.61 -8.40 -6.73
C HIS A 323 -20.94 -6.92 -6.40
N ASN A 324 -20.20 -5.97 -6.97
CA ASN A 324 -20.48 -4.53 -6.95
C ASN A 324 -20.69 -3.98 -5.53
N SER A 325 -19.75 -4.32 -4.66
CA SER A 325 -19.78 -3.96 -3.24
C SER A 325 -18.40 -3.52 -2.73
N ILE A 326 -18.40 -2.92 -1.54
CA ILE A 326 -17.23 -2.80 -0.68
C ILE A 326 -17.39 -3.78 0.48
N ALA A 327 -16.49 -4.75 0.60
CA ALA A 327 -16.38 -5.59 1.78
C ALA A 327 -15.66 -4.84 2.90
N ARG A 328 -16.13 -5.02 4.14
CA ARG A 328 -15.67 -4.31 5.33
C ARG A 328 -15.10 -5.31 6.32
N TYR A 329 -13.93 -5.04 6.87
CA TYR A 329 -13.26 -5.90 7.83
C TYR A 329 -12.92 -5.14 9.09
N ALA A 330 -13.14 -5.76 10.26
CA ALA A 330 -12.44 -5.37 11.47
C ALA A 330 -11.00 -5.90 11.36
N VAL A 331 -10.04 -5.05 11.69
CA VAL A 331 -8.64 -5.43 11.85
C VAL A 331 -8.42 -5.77 13.31
N GLU A 332 -7.94 -6.98 13.58
CA GLU A 332 -7.80 -7.56 14.92
C GLU A 332 -6.35 -8.02 15.15
N ALA A 333 -5.98 -8.22 16.41
CA ALA A 333 -4.64 -8.63 16.84
C ALA A 333 -3.54 -7.74 16.21
N GLU A 334 -3.63 -6.44 16.44
CA GLU A 334 -2.63 -5.44 16.05
C GLU A 334 -2.29 -5.40 14.55
N GLY A 335 -3.18 -5.92 13.70
CA GLY A 335 -3.00 -6.03 12.25
C GLY A 335 -2.98 -7.47 11.72
N ALA A 336 -2.78 -8.46 12.59
CA ALA A 336 -2.53 -9.86 12.22
C ALA A 336 -3.74 -10.63 11.69
N ARG A 337 -4.96 -10.10 11.83
CA ARG A 337 -6.19 -10.78 11.42
C ARG A 337 -7.21 -9.81 10.85
N LEU A 338 -7.85 -10.19 9.76
CA LEU A 338 -9.08 -9.58 9.29
C LEU A 338 -10.28 -10.43 9.72
N ARG A 339 -11.36 -9.79 10.16
CA ARG A 339 -12.67 -10.41 10.36
C ARG A 339 -13.70 -9.67 9.51
N LEU A 340 -14.25 -10.37 8.53
CA LEU A 340 -15.31 -9.84 7.65
C LEU A 340 -16.53 -9.42 8.50
N LEU A 341 -16.95 -8.17 8.32
CA LEU A 341 -18.15 -7.57 8.93
C LEU A 341 -19.36 -7.60 7.99
N GLY A 342 -19.13 -7.88 6.71
CA GLY A 342 -20.13 -7.89 5.64
C GLY A 342 -19.75 -6.95 4.49
N THR A 343 -20.69 -6.75 3.57
CA THR A 343 -20.52 -5.93 2.37
C THR A 343 -21.51 -4.76 2.33
N VAL A 344 -21.18 -3.71 1.57
CA VAL A 344 -22.07 -2.57 1.28
C VAL A 344 -22.12 -2.38 -0.24
N PRO A 345 -23.29 -2.36 -0.91
CA PRO A 345 -23.39 -2.10 -2.34
C PRO A 345 -22.80 -0.74 -2.72
N VAL A 346 -22.08 -0.64 -3.85
CA VAL A 346 -21.44 0.62 -4.25
C VAL A 346 -22.39 1.64 -4.90
N ALA A 347 -23.67 1.31 -5.09
CA ALA A 347 -24.61 2.12 -5.88
C ALA A 347 -24.09 2.43 -7.30
N GLY A 348 -23.50 1.41 -7.96
CA GLY A 348 -22.90 1.49 -9.29
C GLY A 348 -22.42 0.11 -9.75
N ASP A 349 -21.79 0.05 -10.92
CA ASP A 349 -21.28 -1.20 -11.50
C ASP A 349 -19.76 -1.16 -11.67
N PHE A 350 -19.11 -2.25 -11.25
CA PHE A 350 -17.69 -2.53 -11.41
C PHE A 350 -16.76 -1.52 -10.70
N PRO A 351 -16.80 -1.44 -9.35
CA PRO A 351 -15.93 -0.56 -8.55
C PRO A 351 -14.47 -0.96 -8.68
N ARG A 352 -13.71 -0.27 -9.54
CA ARG A 352 -12.34 -0.64 -9.90
C ARG A 352 -11.28 -0.09 -8.96
N GLN A 353 -11.60 1.01 -8.28
CA GLN A 353 -10.74 1.62 -7.26
C GLN A 353 -11.59 2.27 -6.18
N ILE A 354 -11.03 2.31 -4.97
CA ILE A 354 -11.53 3.08 -3.84
C ILE A 354 -10.41 3.95 -3.25
N ALA A 355 -10.76 5.10 -2.69
CA ALA A 355 -9.83 5.98 -1.95
C ALA A 355 -10.50 6.59 -0.73
N PHE A 356 -9.75 6.78 0.35
CA PHE A 356 -10.18 7.65 1.44
C PHE A 356 -9.92 9.13 1.08
N SER A 357 -10.72 10.04 1.62
CA SER A 357 -10.29 11.44 1.81
C SER A 357 -9.04 11.51 2.72
N PRO A 358 -8.23 12.58 2.67
CA PRO A 358 -7.04 12.71 3.51
C PRO A 358 -7.32 12.63 5.03
N ASP A 359 -8.52 13.00 5.47
CA ASP A 359 -8.97 12.90 6.87
C ASP A 359 -9.58 11.53 7.23
N GLY A 360 -9.70 10.61 6.26
CA GLY A 360 -10.27 9.27 6.42
C GLY A 360 -11.78 9.22 6.64
N ARG A 361 -12.51 10.35 6.52
CA ARG A 361 -13.94 10.46 6.87
C ARG A 361 -14.87 10.18 5.69
N LEU A 362 -14.36 10.24 4.46
CA LEU A 362 -15.05 9.85 3.24
C LEU A 362 -14.29 8.71 2.54
N LEU A 363 -15.04 7.84 1.87
CA LEU A 363 -14.50 6.83 0.96
C LEU A 363 -15.18 6.98 -0.41
N PHE A 364 -14.39 7.17 -1.45
CA PHE A 364 -14.80 7.29 -2.84
C PHE A 364 -14.67 5.92 -3.52
N ALA A 365 -15.60 5.57 -4.40
CA ALA A 365 -15.58 4.36 -5.21
C ALA A 365 -15.80 4.71 -6.69
N ALA A 366 -14.81 4.42 -7.54
CA ALA A 366 -14.85 4.66 -8.98
C ALA A 366 -15.47 3.44 -9.69
N ASN A 367 -16.72 3.57 -10.14
CA ASN A 367 -17.52 2.51 -10.73
C ASN A 367 -17.38 2.54 -12.26
N GLN A 368 -16.51 1.67 -12.79
CA GLN A 368 -16.06 1.72 -14.17
C GLN A 368 -17.23 1.60 -15.17
N ARG A 369 -18.13 0.64 -14.97
CA ARG A 369 -19.14 0.29 -15.98
C ARG A 369 -20.37 1.19 -15.92
N SER A 370 -20.74 1.67 -14.73
CA SER A 370 -21.82 2.66 -14.60
C SER A 370 -21.38 4.09 -14.89
N SER A 371 -20.08 4.36 -15.09
CA SER A 371 -19.54 5.72 -15.26
C SER A 371 -19.95 6.66 -14.12
N THR A 372 -19.78 6.19 -12.87
CA THR A 372 -20.10 6.97 -11.66
C THR A 372 -19.00 6.89 -10.61
N VAL A 373 -18.96 7.90 -9.74
CA VAL A 373 -18.17 7.91 -8.50
C VAL A 373 -19.14 7.99 -7.33
N SER A 374 -19.20 6.92 -6.53
CA SER A 374 -19.99 6.89 -5.30
C SER A 374 -19.15 7.38 -4.12
N VAL A 375 -19.78 8.05 -3.15
CA VAL A 375 -19.10 8.56 -1.95
C VAL A 375 -19.80 8.05 -0.71
N PHE A 376 -19.04 7.53 0.24
CA PHE A 376 -19.50 6.99 1.52
C PHE A 376 -18.92 7.82 2.66
N GLN A 377 -19.73 8.10 3.67
CA GLN A 377 -19.23 8.52 4.98
C GLN A 377 -18.70 7.28 5.71
N VAL A 378 -17.52 7.42 6.31
CA VAL A 378 -16.84 6.38 7.08
C VAL A 378 -17.00 6.66 8.57
N ASP A 379 -17.65 5.76 9.31
CA ASP A 379 -17.57 5.80 10.77
C ASP A 379 -16.24 5.17 11.23
N THR A 380 -15.31 6.03 11.64
CA THR A 380 -13.97 5.64 12.10
C THR A 380 -13.97 4.80 13.39
N LYS A 381 -15.11 4.68 14.10
CA LYS A 381 -15.27 3.89 15.33
C LYS A 381 -15.86 2.49 15.11
N SER A 382 -16.53 2.25 13.98
CA SER A 382 -17.25 1.00 13.70
C SER A 382 -16.89 0.35 12.37
N GLY A 383 -16.26 1.11 11.46
CA GLY A 383 -16.03 0.69 10.08
C GLY A 383 -17.30 0.63 9.25
N GLU A 384 -18.39 1.29 9.67
CA GLU A 384 -19.60 1.42 8.86
C GLU A 384 -19.40 2.41 7.71
N LEU A 385 -20.00 2.07 6.56
CA LEU A 385 -20.07 2.93 5.38
C LEU A 385 -21.52 3.30 5.13
N ARG A 386 -21.80 4.60 5.05
CA ARG A 386 -23.12 5.13 4.70
C ARG A 386 -23.01 5.95 3.42
N LEU A 387 -23.77 5.59 2.38
CA LEU A 387 -23.81 6.35 1.13
C LEU A 387 -24.14 7.83 1.45
N ALA A 388 -23.32 8.74 0.94
CA ALA A 388 -23.36 10.16 1.27
C ALA A 388 -24.42 10.93 0.46
N GLY A 389 -24.76 10.43 -0.73
CA GLY A 389 -25.76 10.96 -1.64
C GLY A 389 -25.77 10.17 -2.95
N GLU A 390 -26.45 10.71 -3.98
CA GLU A 390 -26.45 10.11 -5.32
C GLU A 390 -25.02 10.03 -5.91
N PRO A 391 -24.68 8.95 -6.64
CA PRO A 391 -23.40 8.81 -7.32
C PRO A 391 -23.16 9.94 -8.34
N PHE A 392 -21.95 10.49 -8.35
CA PHE A 392 -21.55 11.54 -9.29
C PHE A 392 -21.24 10.94 -10.67
N ALA A 393 -21.85 11.45 -11.74
CA ALA A 393 -21.57 10.98 -13.10
C ALA A 393 -20.15 11.38 -13.55
N SER A 394 -19.36 10.39 -13.98
CA SER A 394 -18.00 10.60 -14.50
C SER A 394 -17.64 9.54 -15.55
N PRO A 395 -17.37 9.94 -16.82
CA PRO A 395 -17.12 9.01 -17.93
C PRO A 395 -16.06 7.95 -17.63
N VAL A 396 -16.47 6.68 -17.56
CA VAL A 396 -15.65 5.49 -17.27
C VAL A 396 -14.55 5.77 -16.22
N ALA A 397 -14.98 6.30 -15.07
CA ALA A 397 -14.09 6.58 -13.94
C ALA A 397 -13.54 5.27 -13.35
N VAL A 398 -12.21 5.20 -13.23
CA VAL A 398 -11.47 4.02 -12.73
C VAL A 398 -10.48 4.36 -11.61
N CYS A 399 -10.26 5.64 -11.34
CA CYS A 399 -9.54 6.13 -10.16
C CYS A 399 -10.20 7.42 -9.66
N ALA A 400 -10.39 7.54 -8.34
CA ALA A 400 -10.74 8.77 -7.67
C ALA A 400 -9.60 9.12 -6.68
N LEU A 401 -9.01 10.30 -6.84
CA LEU A 401 -7.94 10.83 -6.00
C LEU A 401 -8.40 12.13 -5.31
N PRO A 402 -9.00 12.06 -4.11
CA PRO A 402 -9.30 13.22 -3.28
C PRO A 402 -8.01 13.78 -2.67
N LEU A 403 -7.89 15.12 -2.63
CA LEU A 403 -6.74 15.86 -2.10
C LEU A 403 -7.07 16.68 -0.83
#